data_AF-A0AAV3UGJ7-F1
#
_entry.id   AF-A0AAV3UGJ7-F1
#
_cell.length_a   1.000
_cell.length_b   1.000
_cell.length_c   1.000
_cell.angle_alpha   90.00
_cell.angle_beta   90.00
_cell.angle_gamma   90.00
#
_symmetry.space_group_name_H-M   'P 1'
#
loop_
_entity.id
_entity.type
_entity.pdbx_description
1 polymer ?
#
loop_
_entity_poly.entity_id
_entity_poly.type
_entity_poly.pdbx_seq_one_letter_code
_entity_poly.pdbx_strand_id
1 'polypeptide(L)'
;MGDVSMEDSNDTDDALRTDGSIIVPPDDESPTWLERKQRTQGLARLTYEYFEHARYEDQQLRQDSSYVERDVLAFPTWPHEMIRNLSIVSFFVGMILFLSATLPPHLGPPADPSSTPLIILPDWYLYWSFGLLKLGPLNPELTVLGGDKLMADRTYGVIANIVVVGVIAIVPFLNKGSARRPVEEPFWAAVGVFGVIFAITISAFAVQNLVPIDANLLFDLTMLLPFVGGLMTYAILKSMREGYMFELNRRYYRLRPPK
;
A
#
# COMPACT_ATOMS: atom_id res chain seq x y z
N MET A 1 -0.44 68.54 -59.58
CA MET A 1 -0.51 68.68 -58.11
C MET A 1 -0.68 67.27 -57.58
N GLY A 2 0.37 66.55 -57.16
CA GLY A 2 1.16 66.79 -55.94
C GLY A 2 0.36 66.21 -54.76
N ASP A 3 0.74 65.14 -54.07
CA ASP A 3 2.08 64.80 -53.58
C ASP A 3 2.19 63.28 -53.27
N VAL A 4 3.41 62.76 -53.26
CA VAL A 4 3.79 61.40 -52.85
C VAL A 4 4.64 61.52 -51.58
N SER A 5 4.36 60.70 -50.56
CA SER A 5 5.38 60.32 -49.55
C SER A 5 5.06 58.97 -48.90
N MET A 6 6.04 58.06 -48.99
CA MET A 6 6.34 56.91 -48.10
C MET A 6 6.34 57.36 -46.62
N GLU A 7 6.13 56.58 -45.56
CA GLU A 7 6.57 55.26 -45.03
C GLU A 7 5.67 55.10 -43.75
N ASP A 8 5.39 53.97 -43.11
CA ASP A 8 6.24 52.88 -42.66
C ASP A 8 5.34 51.78 -42.05
N SER A 9 5.80 50.54 -42.13
CA SER A 9 5.12 49.31 -41.70
C SER A 9 5.48 48.90 -40.28
N ASN A 10 4.50 48.66 -39.40
CA ASN A 10 4.53 47.64 -38.34
C ASN A 10 3.29 47.78 -37.44
N ASP A 11 2.42 46.77 -37.39
CA ASP A 11 2.34 45.97 -36.16
C ASP A 11 1.60 44.65 -36.44
N THR A 12 2.20 43.59 -35.94
CA THR A 12 1.89 42.19 -36.17
C THR A 12 0.71 41.72 -35.31
N ASP A 13 -0.39 41.39 -35.97
CA ASP A 13 -1.38 40.44 -35.45
C ASP A 13 -0.81 39.02 -35.56
N ASP A 14 -0.29 38.46 -34.48
CA ASP A 14 -0.04 37.01 -34.40
C ASP A 14 -0.68 36.40 -33.17
N ALA A 15 -1.90 35.89 -33.40
CA ALA A 15 -2.64 35.04 -32.50
C ALA A 15 -1.88 33.72 -32.29
N LEU A 16 -1.47 33.46 -31.05
CA LEU A 16 -0.92 32.19 -30.59
C LEU A 16 -1.92 31.04 -30.82
N ARG A 17 -1.79 30.35 -31.96
CA ARG A 17 -2.40 29.05 -32.22
C ARG A 17 -1.44 27.95 -31.80
N THR A 18 -1.81 27.21 -30.76
CA THR A 18 -1.15 25.99 -30.30
C THR A 18 -1.63 24.78 -31.11
N ASP A 19 -1.05 24.57 -32.29
CA ASP A 19 -1.15 23.29 -33.00
C ASP A 19 0.12 22.47 -32.78
N GLY A 20 -0.08 21.18 -32.45
CA GLY A 20 0.93 20.22 -32.01
C GLY A 20 1.96 19.86 -33.07
N SER A 21 2.84 20.81 -33.40
CA SER A 21 4.03 20.57 -34.20
C SER A 21 5.17 20.06 -33.30
N ILE A 22 5.81 19.00 -33.78
CA ILE A 22 7.08 18.51 -33.25
C ILE A 22 8.05 19.70 -33.24
N ILE A 23 8.62 20.01 -32.07
CA ILE A 23 9.57 21.12 -31.89
C ILE A 23 10.82 20.79 -32.71
N VAL A 24 10.87 21.24 -33.96
CA VAL A 24 12.05 21.22 -34.81
C VAL A 24 12.84 22.49 -34.47
N PRO A 25 14.14 22.39 -34.10
CA PRO A 25 14.99 23.56 -33.90
C PRO A 25 14.98 24.45 -35.16
N PRO A 26 15.05 25.79 -35.01
CA PRO A 26 14.93 26.73 -36.13
C PRO A 26 16.03 26.59 -37.20
N ASP A 27 17.11 25.87 -36.90
CA ASP A 27 18.20 25.57 -37.82
C ASP A 27 18.11 24.09 -38.22
N ASP A 28 17.95 23.81 -39.52
CA ASP A 28 17.71 22.50 -40.16
C ASP A 28 18.91 21.53 -40.07
N GLU A 29 19.79 21.71 -39.09
CA GLU A 29 20.96 20.88 -38.86
C GLU A 29 20.64 19.78 -37.86
N SER A 30 20.51 18.54 -38.36
CA SER A 30 20.45 17.38 -37.48
C SER A 30 21.79 17.26 -36.75
N PRO A 31 21.83 17.26 -35.40
CA PRO A 31 23.08 17.26 -34.66
C PRO A 31 23.92 16.01 -35.01
N THR A 32 25.21 16.24 -35.22
CA THR A 32 26.15 15.20 -35.60
C THR A 32 26.21 14.10 -34.52
N TRP A 33 26.68 12.90 -34.86
CA TRP A 33 26.74 11.80 -33.89
C TRP A 33 27.60 12.14 -32.65
N LEU A 34 28.67 12.93 -32.85
CA LEU A 34 29.53 13.42 -31.77
C LEU A 34 28.79 14.41 -30.85
N GLU A 35 28.07 15.37 -31.42
CA GLU A 35 27.25 16.32 -30.66
C GLU A 35 26.08 15.63 -29.96
N ARG A 36 25.48 14.60 -30.58
CA ARG A 36 24.49 13.75 -29.93
C ARG A 36 25.09 13.02 -28.73
N LYS A 37 26.30 12.45 -28.86
CA LYS A 37 26.99 11.82 -27.73
C LYS A 37 27.35 12.82 -26.63
N GLN A 38 27.81 14.01 -26.97
CA GLN A 38 28.12 15.07 -26.00
C GLN A 38 26.87 15.63 -25.31
N ARG A 39 25.75 15.84 -26.05
CA ARG A 39 24.44 16.14 -25.45
C ARG A 39 23.92 15.00 -24.58
N THR A 40 24.24 13.75 -24.90
CA THR A 40 23.89 12.59 -24.05
C THR A 40 24.68 12.62 -22.73
N GLN A 41 25.94 13.08 -22.75
CA GLN A 41 26.72 13.33 -21.53
C GLN A 41 26.07 14.45 -20.69
N GLY A 42 25.55 15.50 -21.34
CA GLY A 42 24.80 16.58 -20.68
C GLY A 42 23.44 16.13 -20.14
N LEU A 43 22.66 15.38 -20.91
CA LEU A 43 21.33 14.94 -20.52
C LEU A 43 21.42 13.93 -19.38
N ALA A 44 22.29 12.92 -19.46
CA ALA A 44 22.50 11.97 -18.36
C ALA A 44 22.95 12.68 -17.07
N ARG A 45 23.83 13.68 -17.18
CA ARG A 45 24.28 14.52 -16.07
C ARG A 45 23.15 15.38 -15.50
N LEU A 46 22.40 16.09 -16.34
CA LEU A 46 21.25 16.90 -15.92
C LEU A 46 20.16 16.04 -15.29
N THR A 47 19.95 14.82 -15.79
CA THR A 47 19.00 13.87 -15.20
C THR A 47 19.48 13.42 -13.82
N TYR A 48 20.77 13.12 -13.67
CA TYR A 48 21.39 12.79 -12.39
C TYR A 48 21.29 13.95 -11.39
N GLU A 49 21.70 15.16 -11.79
CA GLU A 49 21.64 16.38 -10.97
C GLU A 49 20.19 16.70 -10.56
N TYR A 50 19.22 16.51 -11.46
CA TYR A 50 17.80 16.64 -11.15
C TYR A 50 17.35 15.63 -10.08
N PHE A 51 17.71 14.35 -10.24
CA PHE A 51 17.36 13.31 -9.26
C PHE A 51 18.02 13.56 -7.89
N GLU A 52 19.26 14.04 -7.88
CA GLU A 52 20.00 14.36 -6.66
C GLU A 52 19.39 15.57 -5.93
N HIS A 53 19.08 16.64 -6.67
CA HIS A 53 18.41 17.82 -6.11
C HIS A 53 16.99 17.48 -5.59
N ALA A 54 16.21 16.71 -6.35
CA ALA A 54 14.87 16.28 -5.94
C ALA A 54 14.91 15.40 -4.68
N ARG A 55 15.91 14.52 -4.54
CA ARG A 55 16.12 13.72 -3.32
C ARG A 55 16.45 14.61 -2.12
N TYR A 56 17.32 15.61 -2.32
CA TYR A 56 17.71 16.54 -1.27
C TYR A 56 16.51 17.39 -0.80
N GLU A 57 15.76 17.98 -1.72
CA GLU A 57 14.55 18.76 -1.39
C GLU A 57 13.49 17.90 -0.68
N ASP A 58 13.23 16.68 -1.16
CA ASP A 58 12.31 15.74 -0.50
C ASP A 58 12.80 15.37 0.90
N GLN A 59 14.10 15.12 1.07
CA GLN A 59 14.68 14.81 2.37
C GLN A 59 14.59 15.99 3.33
N GLN A 60 14.83 17.21 2.85
CA GLN A 60 14.73 18.43 3.63
C GLN A 60 13.27 18.70 4.04
N LEU A 61 12.32 18.63 3.10
CA LEU A 61 10.89 18.75 3.39
C LEU A 61 10.44 17.74 4.44
N ARG A 62 10.92 16.49 4.37
CA ARG A 62 10.59 15.44 5.36
C ARG A 62 11.19 15.68 6.74
N GLN A 63 12.35 16.33 6.82
CA GLN A 63 13.00 16.69 8.07
C GLN A 63 12.32 17.89 8.72
N ASP A 64 11.95 18.88 7.90
CA ASP A 64 11.32 20.12 8.36
C ASP A 64 9.84 19.91 8.71
N SER A 65 9.14 18.97 8.04
CA SER A 65 7.73 18.68 8.30
C SER A 65 7.54 17.67 9.44
N SER A 66 7.55 18.12 10.69
CA SER A 66 6.93 17.37 11.80
C SER A 66 5.39 17.36 11.68
N TYR A 67 4.85 18.34 10.98
CA TYR A 67 3.44 18.51 10.65
C TYR A 67 3.37 18.92 9.17
N VAL A 68 3.06 17.99 8.27
CA VAL A 68 2.69 18.40 6.90
C VAL A 68 1.29 18.95 6.99
N GLU A 69 1.15 20.27 7.12
CA GLU A 69 -0.10 20.96 6.87
C GLU A 69 -0.36 20.87 5.37
N ARG A 70 -0.85 19.70 4.93
CA ARG A 70 -1.42 19.59 3.59
C ARG A 70 -2.64 20.48 3.60
N ASP A 71 -2.67 21.47 2.72
CA ASP A 71 -3.94 22.08 2.32
C ASP A 71 -4.89 20.94 2.00
N VAL A 72 -5.91 20.79 2.85
CA VAL A 72 -6.90 19.74 2.71
C VAL A 72 -7.73 20.14 1.50
N LEU A 73 -7.30 19.68 0.33
CA LEU A 73 -8.07 19.70 -0.91
C LEU A 73 -9.23 18.69 -0.73
N ALA A 74 -10.17 19.00 0.14
CA ALA A 74 -11.39 18.24 0.35
C ALA A 74 -12.61 19.05 -0.08
N PHE A 75 -13.64 18.34 -0.49
CA PHE A 75 -14.95 18.92 -0.71
C PHE A 75 -15.69 19.07 0.63
N PRO A 76 -16.62 20.04 0.74
CA PRO A 76 -17.44 20.16 1.93
C PRO A 76 -18.22 18.87 2.20
N THR A 77 -18.43 18.57 3.48
CA THR A 77 -19.16 17.37 3.93
C THR A 77 -20.53 17.24 3.29
N TRP A 78 -21.20 18.37 3.06
CA TRP A 78 -22.43 18.46 2.29
C TRP A 78 -22.23 19.34 1.04
N PRO A 79 -22.78 18.96 -0.13
CA PRO A 79 -23.50 17.71 -0.41
C PRO A 79 -22.59 16.57 -0.88
N HIS A 80 -21.37 16.88 -1.32
CA HIS A 80 -20.53 15.95 -2.09
C HIS A 80 -20.17 14.67 -1.33
N GLU A 81 -19.56 14.82 -0.14
CA GLU A 81 -19.12 13.67 0.64
C GLU A 81 -20.32 12.86 1.18
N MET A 82 -21.40 13.53 1.60
CA MET A 82 -22.61 12.87 2.10
C MET A 82 -23.29 12.00 1.05
N ILE A 83 -23.51 12.53 -0.16
CA ILE A 83 -24.15 11.78 -1.25
C ILE A 83 -23.30 10.56 -1.61
N ARG A 84 -21.98 10.74 -1.76
CA ARG A 84 -21.05 9.63 -2.03
C ARG A 84 -21.14 8.55 -0.95
N ASN A 85 -21.09 8.94 0.32
CA ASN A 85 -21.13 8.00 1.44
C ASN A 85 -22.48 7.29 1.53
N LEU A 86 -23.60 7.98 1.30
CA LEU A 86 -24.93 7.37 1.26
C LEU A 86 -25.08 6.36 0.12
N SER A 87 -24.53 6.64 -1.06
CA SER A 87 -24.53 5.68 -2.17
C SER A 87 -23.75 4.41 -1.80
N ILE A 88 -22.57 4.56 -1.18
CA ILE A 88 -21.74 3.42 -0.74
C ILE A 88 -22.48 2.61 0.35
N VAL A 89 -23.04 3.27 1.36
CA VAL A 89 -23.81 2.59 2.42
C VAL A 89 -25.02 1.87 1.84
N SER A 90 -25.78 2.51 0.96
CA SER A 90 -26.95 1.91 0.32
C SER A 90 -26.59 0.67 -0.49
N PHE A 91 -25.45 0.71 -1.20
CA PHE A 91 -24.93 -0.44 -1.94
C PHE A 91 -24.61 -1.62 -0.99
N PHE A 92 -23.87 -1.38 0.10
CA PHE A 92 -23.52 -2.45 1.04
C PHE A 92 -24.74 -3.01 1.79
N VAL A 93 -25.68 -2.15 2.20
CA VAL A 93 -26.94 -2.59 2.82
C VAL A 93 -27.75 -3.43 1.84
N GLY A 94 -27.88 -2.99 0.59
CA GLY A 94 -28.55 -3.76 -0.47
C GLY A 94 -27.91 -5.12 -0.68
N MET A 95 -26.58 -5.20 -0.70
CA MET A 95 -25.84 -6.46 -0.83
C MET A 95 -26.07 -7.39 0.38
N ILE A 96 -26.08 -6.88 1.61
CA ILE A 96 -26.37 -7.68 2.81
C ILE A 96 -27.79 -8.24 2.76
N LEU A 97 -28.78 -7.41 2.42
CA LEU A 97 -30.18 -7.84 2.28
C LEU A 97 -30.33 -8.90 1.18
N PHE A 98 -29.67 -8.68 0.04
CA PHE A 98 -29.67 -9.63 -1.07
C PHE A 98 -29.06 -10.99 -0.67
N LEU A 99 -27.90 -10.99 -0.01
CA LEU A 99 -27.26 -12.23 0.47
C LEU A 99 -28.12 -12.93 1.53
N SER A 100 -28.69 -12.18 2.47
CA SER A 100 -29.58 -12.74 3.50
C SER A 100 -30.84 -13.38 2.91
N ALA A 101 -31.35 -12.86 1.79
CA ALA A 101 -32.53 -13.40 1.12
C ALA A 101 -32.20 -14.60 0.21
N THR A 102 -31.05 -14.59 -0.45
CA THR A 102 -30.66 -15.63 -1.43
C THR A 102 -29.95 -16.82 -0.80
N LEU A 103 -29.22 -16.60 0.29
CA LEU A 103 -28.42 -17.61 1.00
C LEU A 103 -28.71 -17.55 2.51
N PRO A 104 -29.96 -17.84 2.95
CA PRO A 104 -30.30 -17.80 4.37
C PRO A 104 -29.49 -18.85 5.14
N PRO A 105 -28.91 -18.49 6.30
CA PRO A 105 -28.12 -19.42 7.10
C PRO A 105 -29.01 -20.54 7.66
N HIS A 106 -28.52 -21.78 7.60
CA HIS A 106 -29.19 -22.91 8.23
C HIS A 106 -28.97 -22.86 9.76
N LEU A 107 -30.06 -22.89 10.52
CA LEU A 107 -29.97 -23.05 11.98
C LEU A 107 -29.66 -24.52 12.29
N GLY A 108 -28.58 -24.75 13.04
CA GLY A 108 -28.20 -26.08 13.50
C GLY A 108 -29.20 -26.64 14.54
N PRO A 109 -29.08 -27.92 14.88
CA PRO A 109 -29.84 -28.49 15.99
C PRO A 109 -29.50 -27.79 17.32
N PRO A 110 -30.37 -27.88 18.34
CA PRO A 110 -30.06 -27.38 19.68
C PRO A 110 -28.74 -27.93 20.21
N ALA A 111 -28.05 -27.14 21.03
CA ALA A 111 -26.78 -27.53 21.61
C ALA A 111 -26.94 -28.77 22.50
N ASP A 112 -26.10 -29.79 22.26
CA ASP A 112 -26.07 -31.03 23.02
C ASP A 112 -24.68 -31.20 23.67
N PRO A 113 -24.56 -31.14 25.01
CA PRO A 113 -23.27 -31.31 25.68
C PRO A 113 -22.73 -32.74 25.60
N SER A 114 -23.56 -33.72 25.22
CA SER A 114 -23.17 -35.13 25.13
C SER A 114 -22.64 -35.55 23.76
N SER A 115 -22.76 -34.68 22.74
CA SER A 115 -22.37 -34.98 21.36
C SER A 115 -21.54 -33.83 20.77
N THR A 116 -20.30 -34.13 20.35
CA THR A 116 -19.46 -33.14 19.66
C THR A 116 -19.57 -33.33 18.15
N PRO A 117 -19.97 -32.29 17.39
CA PRO A 117 -19.97 -32.36 15.93
C PRO A 117 -18.58 -32.67 15.36
N LEU A 118 -18.53 -33.41 14.25
CA LEU A 118 -17.26 -33.78 13.59
C LEU A 118 -16.45 -32.56 13.11
N ILE A 119 -17.13 -31.49 12.72
CA ILE A 119 -16.52 -30.24 12.26
C ILE A 119 -16.94 -29.14 13.24
N ILE A 120 -16.04 -28.77 14.14
CA ILE A 120 -16.22 -27.66 15.07
C ILE A 120 -15.25 -26.54 14.69
N LEU A 121 -15.76 -25.60 13.88
CA LEU A 121 -15.02 -24.44 13.41
C LEU A 121 -15.77 -23.19 13.87
N PRO A 122 -15.06 -22.15 14.36
CA PRO A 122 -15.71 -20.88 14.65
C PRO A 122 -16.08 -20.15 13.35
N ASP A 123 -16.63 -18.95 13.46
CA ASP A 123 -16.84 -18.11 12.28
C ASP A 123 -15.52 -17.74 11.62
N TRP A 124 -15.57 -17.50 10.30
CA TRP A 124 -14.40 -17.27 9.46
C TRP A 124 -13.51 -16.10 9.94
N TYR A 125 -14.11 -15.06 10.52
CA TYR A 125 -13.37 -13.91 11.04
C TYR A 125 -12.58 -14.22 12.33
N LEU A 126 -12.83 -15.38 12.96
CA LEU A 126 -12.10 -15.88 14.13
C LEU A 126 -11.03 -16.93 13.79
N TYR A 127 -10.91 -17.35 12.53
CA TYR A 127 -9.96 -18.39 12.13
C TYR A 127 -8.51 -18.02 12.46
N TRP A 128 -8.11 -16.77 12.32
CA TRP A 128 -6.74 -16.36 12.65
C TRP A 128 -6.42 -16.58 14.14
N SER A 129 -7.36 -16.25 15.03
CA SER A 129 -7.22 -16.40 16.48
C SER A 129 -7.30 -17.86 16.91
N PHE A 130 -8.20 -18.63 16.27
CA PHE A 130 -8.31 -20.07 16.48
C PHE A 130 -7.08 -20.83 15.99
N GLY A 131 -6.48 -20.41 14.88
CA GLY A 131 -5.23 -20.99 14.35
C GLY A 131 -4.06 -20.81 15.32
N LEU A 132 -4.00 -19.69 16.06
CA LEU A 132 -3.00 -19.48 17.11
C LEU A 132 -3.14 -20.49 18.28
N LEU A 133 -4.30 -21.09 18.49
CA LEU A 133 -4.48 -22.17 19.48
C LEU A 133 -3.88 -23.50 19.04
N LYS A 134 -3.54 -23.64 17.75
CA LYS A 134 -2.97 -24.86 17.16
C LYS A 134 -1.44 -24.83 17.05
N LEU A 135 -0.77 -23.89 17.73
CA LEU A 135 0.69 -23.74 17.73
C LEU A 135 1.44 -24.75 18.63
N GLY A 136 0.87 -25.94 18.85
CA GLY A 136 1.48 -27.00 19.66
C GLY A 136 2.93 -27.34 19.28
N PRO A 137 3.30 -27.38 17.97
CA PRO A 137 4.70 -27.61 17.57
C PRO A 137 5.70 -26.52 18.00
N LEU A 138 5.24 -25.31 18.32
CA LEU A 138 6.10 -24.21 18.80
C LEU A 138 6.19 -24.16 20.33
N ASN A 139 5.43 -25.00 21.04
CA ASN A 139 5.42 -25.02 22.48
C ASN A 139 6.73 -25.66 23.00
N PRO A 140 7.59 -24.90 23.71
CA PRO A 140 8.91 -25.40 24.09
C PRO A 140 8.79 -26.53 25.13
N GLU A 141 9.49 -27.63 24.87
CA GLU A 141 9.68 -28.73 25.82
C GLU A 141 10.89 -28.45 26.71
N LEU A 142 10.72 -28.57 28.02
CA LEU A 142 11.81 -28.40 28.97
C LEU A 142 12.51 -29.75 29.15
N THR A 143 13.69 -29.91 28.51
CA THR A 143 14.57 -31.07 28.70
C THR A 143 14.99 -31.27 30.16
N VAL A 144 15.01 -30.21 30.98
CA VAL A 144 15.29 -30.25 32.42
C VAL A 144 14.18 -30.94 33.23
N LEU A 145 12.95 -30.98 32.71
CA LEU A 145 11.79 -31.66 33.33
C LEU A 145 11.48 -33.03 32.68
N GLY A 146 12.44 -33.63 31.97
CA GLY A 146 12.24 -34.94 31.35
C GLY A 146 11.45 -34.92 30.04
N GLY A 147 11.34 -33.75 29.38
CA GLY A 147 10.64 -33.60 28.10
C GLY A 147 9.19 -33.12 28.23
N ASP A 148 8.72 -32.83 29.44
CA ASP A 148 7.40 -32.25 29.63
C ASP A 148 7.32 -30.82 29.04
N LYS A 149 6.21 -30.55 28.35
CA LYS A 149 5.91 -29.22 27.78
C LYS A 149 5.85 -28.16 28.88
N LEU A 150 6.42 -26.98 28.60
CA LEU A 150 6.44 -25.86 29.55
C LEU A 150 5.04 -25.42 30.01
N MET A 151 4.05 -25.47 29.11
CA MET A 151 2.65 -25.18 29.40
C MET A 151 1.72 -26.05 28.54
N ALA A 152 0.43 -26.12 28.90
CA ALA A 152 -0.58 -26.75 28.05
C ALA A 152 -0.72 -25.98 26.71
N ASP A 153 -0.90 -26.70 25.60
CA ASP A 153 -0.98 -26.11 24.25
C ASP A 153 -2.07 -25.03 24.13
N ARG A 154 -3.19 -25.19 24.85
CA ARG A 154 -4.25 -24.18 24.90
C ARG A 154 -3.77 -22.88 25.54
N THR A 155 -3.07 -22.98 26.67
CA THR A 155 -2.52 -21.81 27.39
C THR A 155 -1.47 -21.11 26.53
N TYR A 156 -0.61 -21.87 25.86
CA TYR A 156 0.37 -21.33 24.92
C TYR A 156 -0.31 -20.53 23.80
N GLY A 157 -1.36 -21.08 23.19
CA GLY A 157 -2.12 -20.39 22.15
C GLY A 157 -2.84 -19.13 22.62
N VAL A 158 -3.35 -19.10 23.86
CA VAL A 158 -3.95 -17.89 24.45
C VAL A 158 -2.88 -16.82 24.64
N ILE A 159 -1.69 -17.19 25.12
CA ILE A 159 -0.55 -16.26 25.23
C ILE A 159 -0.15 -15.74 23.85
N ALA A 160 -0.10 -16.60 22.82
CA ALA A 160 0.20 -16.19 21.46
C ALA A 160 -0.79 -15.15 20.91
N ASN A 161 -2.08 -15.30 21.21
CA ASN A 161 -3.10 -14.28 20.89
C ASN A 161 -2.79 -12.94 21.56
N ILE A 162 -2.49 -12.95 22.86
CA ILE A 162 -2.13 -11.73 23.61
C ILE A 162 -0.90 -11.06 23.00
N VAL A 163 0.12 -11.84 22.61
CA VAL A 163 1.33 -11.33 21.97
C VAL A 163 1.00 -10.67 20.63
N VAL A 164 0.25 -11.34 19.75
CA VAL A 164 -0.10 -10.78 18.42
C VAL A 164 -0.91 -9.49 18.57
N VAL A 165 -1.96 -9.50 19.41
CA VAL A 165 -2.78 -8.32 19.67
C VAL A 165 -1.96 -7.20 20.33
N GLY A 166 -1.07 -7.55 21.26
CA GLY A 166 -0.18 -6.62 21.93
C GLY A 166 0.79 -5.93 20.97
N VAL A 167 1.38 -6.68 20.04
CA VAL A 167 2.23 -6.13 18.98
C VAL A 167 1.45 -5.13 18.14
N ILE A 168 0.25 -5.50 17.67
CA ILE A 168 -0.62 -4.61 16.86
C ILE A 168 -0.99 -3.34 17.65
N ALA A 169 -1.34 -3.47 18.93
CA ALA A 169 -1.70 -2.34 19.79
C ALA A 169 -0.53 -1.37 20.02
N ILE A 170 0.71 -1.86 19.98
CA ILE A 170 1.92 -1.05 20.16
C ILE A 170 2.36 -0.35 18.86
N VAL A 171 1.95 -0.84 17.67
CA VAL A 171 2.34 -0.27 16.37
C VAL A 171 2.15 1.26 16.28
N PRO A 172 1.03 1.87 16.70
CA PRO A 172 0.85 3.33 16.61
C PRO A 172 1.86 4.14 17.44
N PHE A 173 2.43 3.55 18.50
CA PHE A 173 3.40 4.22 19.36
C PHE A 173 4.83 4.07 18.84
N LEU A 174 5.10 3.00 18.09
CA LEU A 174 6.37 2.77 17.41
C LEU A 174 6.45 3.54 16.09
N ASN A 175 5.37 3.52 15.31
CA ASN A 175 5.28 4.27 14.07
C ASN A 175 4.80 5.71 14.34
N LYS A 176 5.75 6.60 14.64
CA LYS A 176 5.50 8.05 14.75
C LYS A 176 5.47 8.75 13.38
N GLY A 177 5.43 8.00 12.28
CA GLY A 177 5.40 8.53 10.93
C GLY A 177 4.18 9.44 10.70
N SER A 178 4.42 10.66 10.22
CA SER A 178 3.36 11.53 9.70
C SER A 178 2.72 10.85 8.50
N ALA A 179 1.38 10.83 8.40
CA ALA A 179 0.58 10.08 7.41
C ALA A 179 1.23 9.96 6.02
N ARG A 180 1.97 8.86 5.82
CA ARG A 180 2.79 8.60 4.64
C ARG A 180 2.23 7.42 3.85
N ARG A 181 2.38 7.50 2.53
CA ARG A 181 1.91 6.46 1.62
C ARG A 181 2.74 5.17 1.82
N PRO A 182 2.23 3.99 1.44
CA PRO A 182 2.99 2.74 1.61
C PRO A 182 4.40 2.76 1.00
N VAL A 183 4.58 3.41 -0.15
CA VAL A 183 5.88 3.57 -0.83
C VAL A 183 6.83 4.51 -0.08
N GLU A 184 6.31 5.45 0.70
CA GLU A 184 7.10 6.40 1.51
C GLU A 184 7.63 5.76 2.80
N GLU A 185 6.94 4.74 3.33
CA GLU A 185 7.33 3.95 4.50
C GLU A 185 7.36 2.44 4.19
N PRO A 186 8.29 1.98 3.34
CA PRO A 186 8.30 0.61 2.82
C PRO A 186 8.44 -0.44 3.93
N PHE A 187 9.10 -0.10 5.04
CA PHE A 187 9.23 -1.00 6.19
C PHE A 187 7.88 -1.25 6.89
N TRP A 188 7.17 -0.19 7.29
CA TRP A 188 5.88 -0.33 7.97
C TRP A 188 4.81 -0.94 7.06
N ALA A 189 4.81 -0.59 5.78
CA ALA A 189 3.97 -1.23 4.79
C ALA A 189 4.25 -2.74 4.66
N ALA A 190 5.53 -3.14 4.65
CA ALA A 190 5.92 -4.55 4.64
C ALA A 190 5.50 -5.31 5.91
N VAL A 191 5.59 -4.69 7.09
CA VAL A 191 5.07 -5.25 8.35
C VAL A 191 3.55 -5.44 8.28
N GLY A 192 2.82 -4.49 7.69
CA GLY A 192 1.38 -4.62 7.46
C GLY A 192 1.05 -5.80 6.53
N VAL A 193 1.76 -5.94 5.40
CA VAL A 193 1.56 -7.06 4.47
C VAL A 193 1.96 -8.40 5.11
N PHE A 194 3.03 -8.45 5.89
CA PHE A 194 3.39 -9.62 6.71
C PHE A 194 2.21 -10.04 7.58
N GLY A 195 1.59 -9.09 8.30
CA GLY A 195 0.44 -9.37 9.16
C GLY A 195 -0.79 -9.88 8.39
N VAL A 196 -1.07 -9.32 7.21
CA VAL A 196 -2.17 -9.80 6.35
C VAL A 196 -1.91 -11.22 5.84
N ILE A 197 -0.71 -11.50 5.34
CA ILE A 197 -0.35 -12.84 4.87
C ILE A 197 -0.41 -13.83 6.02
N PHE A 198 0.14 -13.47 7.19
CA PHE A 198 0.06 -14.31 8.38
C PHE A 198 -1.38 -14.60 8.79
N ALA A 199 -2.25 -13.59 8.82
CA ALA A 199 -3.67 -13.78 9.16
C ALA A 199 -4.37 -14.73 8.20
N ILE A 200 -4.08 -14.65 6.90
CA ILE A 200 -4.64 -15.55 5.88
C ILE A 200 -4.09 -16.97 6.04
N THR A 201 -2.77 -17.13 6.14
CA THR A 201 -2.15 -18.45 6.20
C THR A 201 -2.49 -19.17 7.51
N ILE A 202 -2.50 -18.47 8.64
CA ILE A 202 -2.89 -19.06 9.92
C ILE A 202 -4.39 -19.36 9.98
N SER A 203 -5.22 -18.62 9.26
CA SER A 203 -6.63 -18.97 9.09
C SER A 203 -6.80 -20.25 8.25
N ALA A 204 -6.00 -20.44 7.19
CA ALA A 204 -5.99 -21.67 6.41
C ALA A 204 -5.54 -22.87 7.26
N PHE A 205 -4.50 -22.68 8.08
CA PHE A 205 -4.06 -23.69 9.05
C PHE A 205 -5.14 -24.00 10.11
N ALA A 206 -5.90 -23.00 10.54
CA ALA A 206 -7.03 -23.19 11.46
C ALA A 206 -8.06 -24.18 10.89
N VAL A 207 -8.27 -24.17 9.58
CA VAL A 207 -9.17 -25.08 8.84
C VAL A 207 -8.42 -26.19 8.10
N GLN A 208 -7.24 -26.62 8.57
CA GLN A 208 -6.41 -27.65 7.92
C GLN A 208 -7.17 -28.93 7.50
N ASN A 209 -8.24 -29.32 8.20
CA ASN A 209 -9.06 -30.49 7.87
C ASN A 209 -9.83 -30.34 6.55
N LEU A 210 -10.01 -29.10 6.05
CA LEU A 210 -10.69 -28.77 4.79
C LEU A 210 -9.71 -28.43 3.67
N VAL A 211 -8.43 -28.25 4.00
CA VAL A 211 -7.39 -27.87 3.05
C VAL A 211 -6.68 -29.15 2.56
N PRO A 212 -6.63 -29.43 1.25
CA PRO A 212 -6.01 -30.64 0.71
C PRO A 212 -4.47 -30.51 0.66
N ILE A 213 -3.84 -30.13 1.77
CA ILE A 213 -2.38 -29.95 1.91
C ILE A 213 -1.96 -30.67 3.19
N ASP A 214 -0.77 -31.29 3.18
CA ASP A 214 -0.19 -31.90 4.37
C ASP A 214 -0.09 -30.90 5.53
N ALA A 215 -0.39 -31.35 6.75
CA ALA A 215 -0.47 -30.45 7.91
C ALA A 215 0.87 -29.83 8.27
N ASN A 216 1.99 -30.55 8.12
CA ASN A 216 3.32 -30.02 8.40
C ASN A 216 3.71 -29.00 7.32
N LEU A 217 3.45 -29.31 6.05
CA LEU A 217 3.68 -28.36 4.97
C LEU A 217 2.83 -27.09 5.14
N LEU A 218 1.56 -27.22 5.52
CA LEU A 218 0.68 -26.08 5.75
C LEU A 218 1.16 -25.23 6.94
N PHE A 219 1.66 -25.87 7.98
CA PHE A 219 2.29 -25.20 9.12
C PHE A 219 3.55 -24.43 8.70
N ASP A 220 4.44 -25.05 7.93
CA ASP A 220 5.66 -24.41 7.42
C ASP A 220 5.33 -23.21 6.53
N LEU A 221 4.38 -23.37 5.61
CA LEU A 221 3.89 -22.28 4.77
C LEU A 221 3.29 -21.15 5.62
N THR A 222 2.56 -21.49 6.68
CA THR A 222 1.97 -20.51 7.60
C THR A 222 3.02 -19.64 8.25
N MET A 223 4.14 -20.23 8.65
CA MET A 223 5.22 -19.52 9.31
C MET A 223 6.16 -18.82 8.34
N LEU A 224 6.42 -19.37 7.15
CA LEU A 224 7.43 -18.87 6.21
C LEU A 224 6.88 -17.85 5.20
N LEU A 225 5.67 -18.06 4.65
CA LEU A 225 5.11 -17.15 3.63
C LEU A 225 4.98 -15.70 4.10
N PRO A 226 4.62 -15.39 5.36
CA PRO A 226 4.59 -14.02 5.84
C PRO A 226 5.94 -13.31 5.70
N PHE A 227 7.06 -14.00 6.02
CA PHE A 227 8.40 -13.43 5.86
C PHE A 227 8.74 -13.20 4.39
N VAL A 228 8.45 -14.17 3.53
CA VAL A 228 8.68 -14.04 2.08
C VAL A 228 7.89 -12.85 1.53
N GLY A 229 6.60 -12.75 1.84
CA GLY A 229 5.74 -11.67 1.38
C GLY A 229 6.12 -10.31 1.96
N GLY A 230 6.49 -10.25 3.23
CA GLY A 230 7.00 -9.02 3.87
C GLY A 230 8.29 -8.54 3.23
N LEU A 231 9.29 -9.42 3.06
CA LEU A 231 10.57 -9.07 2.42
C LEU A 231 10.39 -8.66 0.96
N MET A 232 9.55 -9.38 0.22
CA MET A 232 9.21 -9.04 -1.17
C MET A 232 8.52 -7.67 -1.25
N THR A 233 7.55 -7.41 -0.37
CA THR A 233 6.87 -6.11 -0.30
C THR A 233 7.86 -4.99 0.01
N TYR A 234 8.75 -5.19 0.98
CA TYR A 234 9.79 -4.22 1.31
C TYR A 234 10.69 -3.92 0.10
N ALA A 235 11.16 -4.97 -0.60
CA ALA A 235 12.01 -4.82 -1.77
C ALA A 235 11.30 -4.07 -2.91
N ILE A 236 10.05 -4.45 -3.21
CA ILE A 236 9.23 -3.80 -4.25
C ILE A 236 9.01 -2.33 -3.91
N LEU A 237 8.49 -2.02 -2.72
CA LEU A 237 8.19 -0.64 -2.32
C LEU A 237 9.45 0.23 -2.25
N LYS A 238 10.57 -0.34 -1.79
CA LYS A 238 11.87 0.34 -1.78
C LYS A 238 12.36 0.66 -3.20
N SER A 239 12.18 -0.26 -4.15
CA SER A 239 12.55 -0.03 -5.56
C SER A 239 11.67 1.02 -6.23
N MET A 240 10.37 1.05 -5.90
CA MET A 240 9.41 2.01 -6.44
C MET A 240 9.57 3.43 -5.87
N ARG A 241 10.24 3.57 -4.72
CA ARG A 241 10.34 4.84 -4.00
C ARG A 241 10.91 5.95 -4.87
N GLU A 242 11.93 5.68 -5.67
CA GLU A 242 12.57 6.70 -6.50
C GLU A 242 11.69 7.15 -7.68
N GLY A 243 11.09 6.20 -8.41
CA GLY A 243 10.20 6.49 -9.53
C GLY A 243 8.90 7.17 -9.11
N TYR A 244 8.36 6.82 -7.94
CA TYR A 244 7.15 7.43 -7.41
C TYR A 244 7.37 8.89 -7.00
N MET A 245 8.51 9.23 -6.40
CA MET A 245 8.85 10.61 -6.06
C MET A 245 8.99 11.49 -7.32
N PHE A 246 9.52 10.93 -8.40
CA PHE A 246 9.63 11.63 -9.69
C PHE A 246 8.25 12.05 -10.24
N GLU A 247 7.30 11.12 -10.33
CA GLU A 247 5.95 11.43 -10.84
C GLU A 247 5.20 12.43 -9.95
N LEU A 248 5.39 12.30 -8.64
CA LEU A 248 4.75 13.15 -7.66
C LEU A 248 5.23 14.60 -7.79
N ASN A 249 6.55 14.80 -7.82
CA ASN A 249 7.15 16.12 -8.03
C ASN A 249 6.69 16.72 -9.36
N ARG A 250 6.65 15.92 -10.43
CA ARG A 250 6.15 16.36 -11.74
C ARG A 250 4.69 16.88 -11.69
N ARG A 251 3.81 16.25 -10.90
CA ARG A 251 2.43 16.74 -10.73
C ARG A 251 2.36 17.99 -9.85
N TYR A 252 3.15 18.08 -8.79
CA TYR A 252 3.18 19.27 -7.93
C TYR A 252 3.70 20.52 -8.67
N TYR A 253 4.73 20.38 -9.51
CA TYR A 253 5.21 21.51 -10.33
C TYR A 253 4.18 21.98 -11.37
N ARG A 254 3.27 21.11 -11.83
CA ARG A 254 2.16 21.51 -12.74
C ARG A 254 1.01 22.22 -12.03
N LEU A 255 0.88 22.02 -10.72
CA LEU A 255 -0.21 22.58 -9.91
C LEU A 255 0.21 23.87 -9.18
N ARG A 256 1.50 24.21 -9.17
CA ARG A 256 1.95 25.53 -8.71
C ARG A 256 1.61 26.56 -9.78
N PRO A 257 0.84 27.62 -9.47
CA PRO A 257 0.72 28.75 -10.37
C PRO A 257 2.13 29.33 -10.62
N PRO A 258 2.43 29.75 -11.85
CA PRO A 258 3.68 30.46 -12.11
C PRO A 258 3.76 31.68 -11.17
N LYS A 259 4.91 31.85 -10.53
CA LYS A 259 5.21 33.08 -9.79
C LYS A 259 5.44 34.23 -10.77
#